data_AF-A0A2W4IW94-F1
#
_entry.id   AF-A0A2W4IW94-F1
#
_cell.length_a   1.000
_cell.length_b   1.000
_cell.length_c   1.000
_cell.angle_alpha   90.00
_cell.angle_beta   90.00
_cell.angle_gamma   90.00
#
_symmetry.space_group_name_H-M   'P 1'
#
loop_
_entity.id
_entity.type
_entity.pdbx_description
1 polymer ?
#
loop_
_entity_poly.entity_id
_entity_poly.type
_entity_poly.pdbx_seq_one_letter_code
_entity_poly.pdbx_strand_id
1 'polypeptide(L)'
;MKVILQQNVPKLGKAGDIVEASNGYFRNFLQPRSLAVLATPGAMKKREEDVEVLRKKAEKAHQEALDLCQKITDQAVIRLGAKAGEGGKLYGKVTNKEVAAAIQKVCGVEVDKRLIKVDDIGALGTYKVVVKLATDAQAEINIEVVQEGTEDKPSKPAQPVADAEPSEASADEDEMAIAE
;
A
#
# COMPACT_ATOMS: atom_id res chain seq x y z
N MET A 1 -29.86 12.89 -36.11
CA MET A 1 -29.58 14.00 -35.16
C MET A 1 -28.71 13.44 -34.06
N LYS A 2 -27.61 14.12 -33.71
CA LYS A 2 -26.70 13.66 -32.65
C LYS A 2 -27.21 14.07 -31.27
N VAL A 3 -27.27 13.10 -30.36
CA VAL A 3 -27.72 13.31 -28.99
C VAL A 3 -26.73 12.64 -28.04
N ILE A 4 -26.51 13.25 -26.89
CA ILE A 4 -25.69 12.72 -25.80
C ILE A 4 -26.64 12.08 -24.80
N LEU A 5 -26.50 10.78 -24.55
CA LEU A 5 -27.30 10.10 -23.55
C LEU A 5 -26.87 10.54 -22.15
N GLN A 6 -27.82 10.90 -21.30
CA GLN A 6 -27.56 11.18 -19.89
C GLN A 6 -27.74 9.91 -19.04
N GLN A 7 -28.57 8.98 -19.50
CA GLN A 7 -28.85 7.73 -18.82
C GLN A 7 -28.68 6.56 -19.78
N ASN A 8 -28.51 5.37 -19.23
CA ASN A 8 -28.45 4.15 -20.02
C ASN A 8 -29.83 3.90 -20.66
N VAL A 9 -29.88 3.79 -21.98
CA VAL A 9 -31.10 3.52 -22.73
C VAL A 9 -30.95 2.17 -23.42
N PRO A 10 -31.83 1.19 -23.13
CA PRO A 10 -31.75 -0.12 -23.75
C PRO A 10 -31.86 0.00 -25.27
N LYS A 11 -31.00 -0.72 -25.99
CA LYS A 11 -30.83 -0.71 -27.46
C LYS A 11 -30.19 0.54 -28.07
N LEU A 12 -29.88 1.58 -27.30
CA LEU A 12 -29.28 2.80 -27.84
C LEU A 12 -27.84 3.03 -27.35
N GLY A 13 -27.58 2.85 -26.04
CA GLY A 13 -26.23 3.04 -25.50
C GLY A 13 -26.22 3.31 -23.99
N LYS A 14 -25.02 3.50 -23.45
CA LYS A 14 -24.82 3.83 -22.03
C LYS A 14 -24.89 5.33 -21.82
N ALA A 15 -25.02 5.72 -20.55
CA ALA A 15 -24.91 7.12 -20.15
C ALA A 15 -23.57 7.70 -20.61
N GLY A 16 -23.61 8.88 -21.23
CA GLY A 16 -22.46 9.57 -21.79
C GLY A 16 -22.22 9.32 -23.28
N ASP A 17 -22.84 8.30 -23.89
CA ASP A 17 -22.59 7.99 -25.29
C ASP A 17 -23.20 9.03 -26.25
N ILE A 18 -22.46 9.36 -27.31
CA ILE A 18 -22.95 10.20 -28.41
C ILE A 18 -23.52 9.27 -29.45
N VAL A 19 -24.84 9.33 -29.63
CA VAL A 19 -25.58 8.45 -30.53
C VAL A 19 -26.37 9.26 -31.53
N GLU A 20 -26.58 8.68 -32.70
CA GLU A 20 -27.48 9.25 -33.68
C GLU A 20 -28.91 8.75 -33.42
N ALA A 21 -29.81 9.68 -33.12
CA ALA A 21 -31.23 9.41 -32.93
C ALA A 21 -32.07 10.14 -33.99
N SER A 22 -33.26 9.60 -34.26
CA SER A 22 -34.27 10.28 -35.06
C SER A 22 -34.88 11.44 -34.28
N ASN A 23 -35.31 12.49 -34.99
CA ASN A 23 -35.85 13.71 -34.37
C ASN A 23 -37.11 13.41 -33.53
N GLY A 24 -38.00 12.54 -34.03
CA GLY A 24 -39.20 12.12 -33.29
C GLY A 24 -38.88 11.33 -32.02
N TYR A 25 -37.88 10.45 -32.06
CA TYR A 25 -37.46 9.70 -30.88
C TYR A 25 -36.84 10.60 -29.82
N PHE A 26 -36.04 11.60 -30.22
CA PHE A 26 -35.51 12.58 -29.29
C PHE A 26 -36.63 13.43 -28.65
N ARG A 27 -37.49 14.06 -29.45
CA ARG A 27 -38.51 15.01 -28.95
C ARG A 27 -39.62 14.36 -28.13
N ASN A 28 -40.06 13.15 -28.49
CA ASN A 28 -41.20 12.50 -27.84
C ASN A 28 -40.80 11.58 -26.69
N PHE A 29 -39.59 11.03 -26.71
CA PHE A 29 -39.18 9.99 -25.75
C PHE A 29 -37.96 10.39 -24.92
N LEU A 30 -36.85 10.79 -25.56
CA LEU A 30 -35.59 11.03 -24.84
C LEU A 30 -35.58 12.37 -24.09
N GLN A 31 -36.07 13.45 -24.71
CA GLN A 31 -36.07 14.79 -24.16
C GLN A 31 -37.04 14.95 -22.98
N PRO A 32 -38.32 14.50 -23.04
CA PRO A 32 -39.25 14.65 -21.92
C PRO A 32 -38.88 13.83 -20.69
N ARG A 33 -38.13 12.74 -20.89
CA ARG A 33 -37.65 11.85 -19.82
C ARG A 33 -36.24 12.19 -19.31
N SER A 34 -35.64 13.27 -19.82
CA SER A 34 -34.26 13.66 -19.48
C SER A 34 -33.24 12.52 -19.71
N LEU A 35 -33.46 11.70 -20.73
CA LEU A 35 -32.59 10.58 -21.07
C LEU A 35 -31.47 10.99 -22.03
N ALA A 36 -31.65 12.07 -22.78
CA ALA A 36 -30.64 12.59 -23.70
C ALA A 36 -30.72 14.11 -23.86
N VAL A 37 -29.59 14.71 -24.20
CA VAL A 37 -29.46 16.13 -24.55
C VAL A 37 -28.93 16.26 -25.96
N LEU A 38 -29.27 17.34 -26.64
CA LEU A 38 -28.80 17.59 -28.00
C LEU A 38 -27.29 17.81 -28.01
N ALA A 39 -26.56 17.10 -28.89
CA ALA A 39 -25.11 17.17 -28.99
C ALA A 39 -24.68 18.46 -29.73
N THR A 40 -24.90 19.61 -29.09
CA THR A 40 -24.42 20.90 -29.57
C THR A 40 -22.91 21.02 -29.35
N PRO A 41 -22.19 21.86 -30.13
CA PRO A 41 -20.77 22.11 -29.90
C PRO A 41 -20.46 22.55 -28.46
N GLY A 42 -21.36 23.33 -27.84
CA GLY A 42 -21.23 23.72 -26.43
C GLY A 42 -21.42 22.56 -25.46
N ALA A 43 -22.38 21.66 -25.70
CA ALA A 43 -22.60 20.49 -24.86
C ALA A 43 -21.45 19.47 -24.97
N MET A 44 -20.86 19.33 -26.16
CA MET A 44 -19.66 18.50 -26.39
C MET A 44 -18.46 19.03 -25.59
N LYS A 45 -18.17 20.34 -25.69
CA LYS A 45 -17.09 20.97 -24.94
C LYS A 45 -17.26 20.85 -23.42
N LYS A 46 -18.47 21.11 -22.90
CA LYS A 46 -18.76 20.93 -21.47
C LYS A 46 -18.50 19.50 -21.01
N ARG A 47 -18.91 18.51 -21.79
CA ARG A 47 -18.63 17.10 -21.50
C ARG A 47 -17.13 16.82 -21.48
N GLU A 48 -16.39 17.33 -22.45
CA GLU A 48 -14.93 17.17 -22.51
C GLU A 48 -14.27 17.80 -21.28
N GLU A 49 -14.66 19.01 -20.90
CA GLU A 49 -14.22 19.69 -19.69
C GLU A 49 -14.55 18.89 -18.43
N ASP A 50 -15.78 18.38 -18.29
CA ASP A 50 -16.20 17.55 -17.15
C ASP A 50 -15.37 16.26 -17.06
N VAL A 51 -15.16 15.59 -18.19
CA VAL A 51 -14.34 14.37 -18.29
C VAL A 51 -12.89 14.67 -17.93
N GLU A 52 -12.33 15.78 -18.41
CA GLU A 52 -10.99 16.20 -18.06
C GLU A 52 -10.84 16.50 -16.56
N VAL A 53 -11.82 17.17 -15.96
CA VAL A 53 -11.81 17.46 -14.52
C VAL A 53 -11.87 16.17 -13.72
N LEU A 54 -12.75 15.23 -14.09
CA LEU A 54 -12.83 13.92 -13.44
C LEU A 54 -11.53 13.13 -13.62
N ARG A 55 -10.95 13.15 -14.81
CA ARG A 55 -9.67 12.48 -15.11
C ARG A 55 -8.53 13.07 -14.29
N LYS A 56 -8.40 14.40 -14.24
CA LYS A 56 -7.38 15.10 -13.43
C LYS A 56 -7.53 14.77 -11.94
N LYS A 57 -8.77 14.66 -11.43
CA LYS A 57 -9.02 14.25 -10.04
C LYS A 57 -8.60 12.79 -9.80
N ALA A 58 -8.94 11.89 -10.73
CA ALA A 58 -8.55 10.48 -10.64
C ALA A 58 -7.03 10.30 -10.71
N GLU A 59 -6.35 11.01 -11.61
CA GLU A 59 -4.89 10.99 -11.75
C GLU A 59 -4.20 11.51 -10.48
N LYS A 60 -4.70 12.60 -9.88
CA LYS A 60 -4.18 13.11 -8.59
C LYS A 60 -4.34 12.08 -7.47
N ALA A 61 -5.54 11.53 -7.30
CA ALA A 61 -5.79 10.50 -6.29
C ALA A 61 -4.91 9.26 -6.50
N HIS A 62 -4.65 8.90 -7.76
CA HIS A 62 -3.75 7.79 -8.10
C HIS A 62 -2.30 8.11 -7.74
N GLN A 63 -1.81 9.31 -8.07
CA GLN A 63 -0.46 9.75 -7.69
C GLN A 63 -0.29 9.79 -6.17
N GLU A 64 -1.25 10.36 -5.44
CA GLU A 64 -1.25 10.36 -3.97
C GLU A 64 -1.19 8.93 -3.42
N ALA A 65 -1.97 7.99 -3.97
CA ALA A 65 -1.93 6.60 -3.57
C ALA A 65 -0.58 5.93 -3.85
N LEU A 66 0.07 6.24 -4.98
CA LEU A 66 1.41 5.75 -5.30
C LEU A 66 2.47 6.32 -4.34
N ASP A 67 2.40 7.61 -4.01
CA ASP A 67 3.32 8.25 -3.08
C ASP A 67 3.19 7.65 -1.68
N LEU A 68 1.95 7.37 -1.23
CA LEU A 68 1.72 6.65 0.02
C LEU A 68 2.26 5.22 -0.03
N CYS A 69 2.08 4.53 -1.16
CA CYS A 69 2.60 3.19 -1.37
C CYS A 69 4.13 3.16 -1.27
N GLN A 70 4.83 4.14 -1.85
CA GLN A 70 6.28 4.28 -1.76
C GLN A 70 6.73 4.51 -0.32
N LYS A 71 6.12 5.47 0.40
CA LYS A 71 6.43 5.74 1.82
C LYS A 71 6.29 4.52 2.72
N ILE A 72 5.30 3.67 2.42
CA ILE A 72 5.06 2.43 3.14
C ILE A 72 6.09 1.37 2.76
N THR A 73 6.48 1.28 1.48
CA THR A 73 7.47 0.31 0.99
C THR A 73 8.89 0.63 1.46
N ASP A 74 9.23 1.92 1.59
CA ASP A 74 10.52 2.37 2.14
C ASP A 74 10.73 1.90 3.59
N GLN A 75 9.63 1.65 4.30
CA GLN A 75 9.60 1.12 5.66
C GLN A 75 9.62 -0.42 5.60
N ALA A 76 10.81 -0.97 5.38
CA ALA A 76 10.99 -2.41 5.16
C ALA A 76 10.54 -3.32 6.33
N VAL A 77 10.53 -2.80 7.57
CA VAL A 77 10.19 -3.56 8.80
C VAL A 77 9.37 -2.71 9.77
N ILE A 78 8.17 -3.18 10.13
CA ILE A 78 7.31 -2.57 11.15
C ILE A 78 7.24 -3.48 12.38
N ARG A 79 7.57 -2.94 13.55
CA ARG A 79 7.49 -3.68 14.81
C ARG A 79 6.09 -3.59 15.41
N LEU A 80 5.49 -4.73 15.69
CA LEU A 80 4.19 -4.85 16.34
C LEU A 80 4.37 -5.50 17.71
N GLY A 81 4.06 -4.74 18.76
CA GLY A 81 4.01 -5.23 20.12
C GLY A 81 2.78 -6.09 20.38
N ALA A 82 2.96 -7.35 20.77
CA ALA A 82 1.86 -8.25 21.11
C ALA A 82 2.19 -9.09 22.36
N LYS A 83 1.16 -9.47 23.11
CA LYS A 83 1.32 -10.33 24.30
C LYS A 83 1.54 -11.78 23.86
N ALA A 84 2.74 -12.30 24.14
CA ALA A 84 3.12 -13.70 23.90
C ALA A 84 3.25 -14.48 25.21
N GLY A 85 2.96 -15.78 25.16
CA GLY A 85 3.17 -16.72 26.27
C GLY A 85 4.57 -17.34 26.26
N GLU A 86 4.91 -18.07 27.33
CA GLU A 86 6.12 -18.90 27.38
C GLU A 86 6.06 -19.96 26.27
N GLY A 87 6.89 -19.79 25.24
CA GLY A 87 6.88 -20.65 24.04
C GLY A 87 6.61 -19.91 22.73
N GLY A 88 6.52 -18.58 22.73
CA GLY A 88 6.48 -17.77 21.50
C GLY A 88 5.15 -17.81 20.74
N LYS A 89 4.12 -18.43 21.33
CA LYS A 89 2.73 -18.37 20.83
C LYS A 89 2.05 -17.12 21.37
N LEU A 90 1.32 -16.43 20.52
CA LEU A 90 0.54 -15.25 20.88
C LEU A 90 -0.75 -15.68 21.59
N TYR A 91 -1.16 -14.91 22.60
CA TYR A 91 -2.43 -15.13 23.31
C TYR A 91 -3.67 -14.82 22.44
N GLY A 92 -3.46 -14.14 21.32
CA GLY A 92 -4.50 -13.80 20.34
C GLY A 92 -3.93 -13.78 18.92
N LYS A 93 -4.81 -13.60 17.94
CA LYS A 93 -4.42 -13.41 16.54
C LYS A 93 -4.18 -11.94 16.27
N VAL A 94 -3.11 -11.63 15.54
CA VAL A 94 -2.89 -10.27 15.04
C VAL A 94 -3.98 -9.94 14.03
N THR A 95 -4.73 -8.86 14.28
CA THR A 95 -5.82 -8.45 13.38
C THR A 95 -5.39 -7.34 12.44
N ASN A 96 -6.08 -7.20 11.29
CA ASN A 96 -5.85 -6.08 10.36
C ASN A 96 -5.91 -4.70 11.03
N LYS A 97 -6.65 -4.56 12.14
CA LYS A 97 -6.73 -3.31 12.90
C LYS A 97 -5.41 -2.97 13.60
N GLU A 98 -4.77 -3.96 14.19
CA GLU A 98 -3.48 -3.79 14.89
C GLU A 98 -2.37 -3.48 13.89
N VAL A 99 -2.39 -4.14 12.73
CA VAL A 99 -1.48 -3.84 11.62
C VAL A 99 -1.69 -2.42 11.08
N ALA A 100 -2.95 -2.00 10.85
CA ALA A 100 -3.24 -0.63 10.42
C ALA A 100 -2.74 0.41 11.44
N ALA A 101 -2.95 0.16 12.74
CA ALA A 101 -2.47 1.05 13.81
C ALA A 101 -0.94 1.09 13.89
N ALA A 102 -0.25 -0.02 13.68
CA ALA A 102 1.21 -0.07 13.63
C ALA A 102 1.76 0.72 12.43
N ILE A 103 1.15 0.57 11.25
CA ILE A 103 1.49 1.35 10.05
C ILE A 103 1.27 2.85 10.29
N GLN A 104 0.15 3.24 10.90
CA GLN A 104 -0.14 4.63 11.19
C GLN A 104 0.86 5.25 12.18
N LYS A 105 1.28 4.50 13.20
CA LYS A 105 2.27 4.97 14.19
C LYS A 105 3.65 5.19 13.56
N VAL A 106 4.06 4.33 12.63
CA VAL A 106 5.42 4.33 12.08
C VAL A 106 5.52 5.21 10.82
N CYS A 107 4.60 5.03 9.87
CA CYS A 107 4.60 5.75 8.59
C CYS A 107 3.80 7.07 8.63
N GLY A 108 2.94 7.28 9.64
CA GLY A 108 2.02 8.41 9.68
C GLY A 108 0.91 8.35 8.64
N VAL A 109 0.73 7.21 7.98
CA VAL A 109 -0.27 7.00 6.91
C VAL A 109 -1.46 6.26 7.47
N GLU A 110 -2.66 6.82 7.31
CA GLU A 110 -3.90 6.17 7.69
C GLU A 110 -4.36 5.22 6.58
N VAL A 111 -4.32 3.91 6.86
CA VAL A 111 -4.71 2.86 5.92
C VAL A 111 -5.98 2.17 6.43
N ASP A 112 -6.99 2.03 5.57
CA ASP A 112 -8.20 1.27 5.92
C ASP A 112 -7.86 -0.23 6.06
N LYS A 113 -8.28 -0.85 7.16
CA LYS A 113 -8.17 -2.29 7.46
C LYS A 113 -8.66 -3.22 6.35
N ARG A 114 -9.55 -2.76 5.47
CA ARG A 114 -10.06 -3.52 4.31
C ARG A 114 -9.03 -3.69 3.20
N LEU A 115 -8.05 -2.79 3.15
CA LEU A 115 -7.01 -2.75 2.14
C LEU A 115 -5.79 -3.61 2.52
N ILE A 116 -5.75 -4.10 3.76
CA ILE A 116 -4.64 -4.89 4.30
C ILE A 116 -4.98 -6.37 4.17
N LYS A 117 -4.09 -7.13 3.53
CA LYS A 117 -4.15 -8.59 3.50
C LYS A 117 -3.05 -9.16 4.40
N VAL A 118 -3.46 -9.67 5.56
CA VAL A 118 -2.60 -10.32 6.54
C VAL A 118 -2.95 -11.81 6.56
N ASP A 119 -1.94 -12.67 6.56
CA ASP A 119 -2.11 -14.11 6.83
C ASP A 119 -2.25 -14.35 8.35
N ASP A 120 -2.67 -15.55 8.77
CA ASP A 120 -2.95 -15.81 10.19
C ASP A 120 -1.65 -15.81 11.03
N ILE A 121 -1.43 -14.76 11.83
CA ILE A 121 -0.24 -14.61 12.69
C ILE A 121 -0.59 -15.00 14.13
N GLY A 122 -0.12 -16.17 14.56
CA GLY A 122 -0.31 -16.70 15.91
C GLY A 122 0.97 -16.91 16.72
N ALA A 123 2.14 -16.51 16.20
CA ALA A 123 3.43 -16.66 16.86
C ALA A 123 4.29 -15.41 16.68
N LEU A 124 5.32 -15.28 17.53
CA LEU A 124 6.38 -14.30 17.36
C LEU A 124 7.20 -14.65 16.10
N GLY A 125 7.52 -13.64 15.30
CA GLY A 125 8.27 -13.83 14.07
C GLY A 125 8.09 -12.68 13.09
N THR A 126 8.71 -12.84 11.92
CA THR A 126 8.62 -11.91 10.80
C THR A 126 7.60 -12.43 9.78
N TYR A 127 6.61 -11.61 9.45
CA TYR A 127 5.54 -11.96 8.53
C TYR A 127 5.44 -10.94 7.40
N LYS A 128 5.19 -11.42 6.18
CA LYS A 128 4.97 -10.54 5.03
C LYS A 128 3.49 -10.13 4.98
N VAL A 129 3.25 -8.84 4.83
CA VAL A 129 1.90 -8.28 4.71
C VAL A 129 1.82 -7.44 3.44
N VAL A 130 0.73 -7.62 2.70
CA VAL A 130 0.46 -6.88 1.47
C VAL A 130 -0.62 -5.85 1.74
N VAL A 131 -0.31 -4.58 1.51
CA VAL A 131 -1.24 -3.46 1.62
C VAL A 131 -1.61 -3.00 0.22
N LYS A 132 -2.90 -3.07 -0.12
CA LYS A 132 -3.44 -2.70 -1.45
C LYS A 132 -4.12 -1.34 -1.39
N LEU A 133 -3.40 -0.26 -1.68
CA LEU A 133 -3.95 1.10 -1.60
C LEU A 133 -4.84 1.43 -2.80
N ALA A 134 -4.46 0.97 -3.99
CA ALA A 134 -5.22 1.14 -5.23
C ALA A 134 -5.09 -0.11 -6.12
N THR A 135 -5.85 -0.18 -7.22
CA THR A 135 -5.80 -1.29 -8.19
C THR A 135 -4.37 -1.58 -8.67
N ASP A 136 -3.59 -0.51 -8.87
CA ASP A 136 -2.23 -0.56 -9.41
C ASP A 136 -1.14 -0.29 -8.35
N ALA A 137 -1.52 -0.01 -7.09
CA ALA A 137 -0.59 0.32 -6.01
C ALA A 137 -0.65 -0.70 -4.86
N GLN A 138 0.36 -1.57 -4.79
CA GLN A 138 0.52 -2.59 -3.75
C GLN A 138 1.87 -2.41 -3.04
N ALA A 139 1.86 -2.32 -1.72
CA ALA A 139 3.05 -2.27 -0.88
C ALA A 139 3.22 -3.60 -0.14
N GLU A 140 4.42 -4.16 -0.19
CA GLU A 140 4.80 -5.33 0.61
C GLU A 140 5.66 -4.88 1.78
N ILE A 141 5.29 -5.28 3.00
CA ILE A 141 5.96 -4.89 4.23
C ILE A 141 6.24 -6.13 5.06
N ASN A 142 7.38 -6.17 5.77
CA ASN A 142 7.61 -7.17 6.80
C ASN A 142 7.16 -6.63 8.16
N ILE A 143 6.32 -7.39 8.85
CA ILE A 143 5.91 -7.11 10.22
C ILE A 143 6.69 -8.02 11.15
N GLU A 144 7.45 -7.44 12.07
CA GLU A 144 8.14 -8.14 13.15
C GLU A 144 7.27 -8.08 14.41
N VAL A 145 6.77 -9.22 14.87
CA VAL A 145 5.97 -9.29 16.09
C VAL A 145 6.90 -9.50 17.30
N VAL A 146 6.89 -8.55 18.22
CA VAL A 146 7.71 -8.52 19.45
C VAL A 146 6.84 -8.60 20.70
N GLN A 147 7.38 -9.18 21.78
CA GLN A 147 6.63 -9.35 23.03
C GLN A 147 6.50 -8.02 23.80
N GLU A 148 5.28 -7.50 23.95
CA GLU A 148 4.99 -6.38 24.85
C GLU A 148 5.01 -6.86 26.30
N GLY A 149 6.20 -6.87 26.92
CA GLY A 149 6.34 -7.32 28.31
C GLY A 149 7.76 -7.51 28.85
N THR A 150 8.81 -7.14 28.12
CA THR A 150 10.14 -7.01 28.71
C THR A 150 10.66 -5.62 28.40
N GLU A 151 10.97 -4.89 29.46
CA GLU A 151 11.38 -3.49 29.48
C GLU A 151 12.40 -3.14 28.39
N ASP A 152 12.22 -1.95 27.83
CA ASP A 152 13.29 -1.14 27.27
C ASP A 152 14.45 -1.08 28.28
N LYS A 153 15.50 -1.87 28.06
CA LYS A 153 16.84 -1.50 28.53
C LYS A 153 17.67 -1.15 27.30
N PRO A 154 18.19 0.09 27.21
CA PRO A 154 19.19 0.42 26.21
C PRO A 154 20.46 -0.38 26.54
N SER A 155 20.76 -1.43 25.80
CA SER A 155 22.07 -2.08 25.89
C SER A 155 23.08 -1.25 25.11
N LYS A 156 23.64 -0.27 25.82
CA LYS A 156 24.96 0.32 25.53
C LYS A 156 25.97 -0.83 25.32
N PRO A 157 26.88 -0.74 24.34
CA PRO A 157 27.82 -1.81 24.05
C PRO A 157 28.84 -1.93 25.19
N ALA A 158 28.94 -3.12 25.77
CA ALA A 158 30.04 -3.49 26.65
C ALA A 158 30.34 -4.98 26.44
N GLN A 159 31.38 -5.23 25.62
CA GLN A 159 32.34 -6.31 25.86
C GLN A 159 32.81 -6.24 27.34
N PRO A 160 33.30 -7.31 28.02
CA PRO A 160 34.17 -8.35 27.46
C PRO A 160 33.98 -9.78 28.05
N VAL A 161 34.57 -10.77 27.40
CA VAL A 161 34.95 -12.05 28.02
C VAL A 161 36.48 -12.05 28.14
N ALA A 162 36.93 -11.90 29.38
CA ALA A 162 38.23 -12.32 29.89
C ALA A 162 38.08 -13.79 30.36
N ASP A 163 39.08 -14.66 30.50
CA ASP A 163 40.50 -14.51 30.73
C ASP A 163 41.13 -15.92 30.62
N ALA A 164 42.28 -16.07 29.98
CA ALA A 164 43.24 -17.16 30.17
C ALA A 164 44.54 -16.86 29.37
N GLU A 165 45.32 -15.91 29.87
CA GLU A 165 46.79 -15.90 29.75
C GLU A 165 47.40 -16.92 30.77
N PRO A 166 48.72 -17.26 30.78
CA PRO A 166 49.85 -16.52 30.21
C PRO A 166 51.03 -17.35 29.62
N SER A 167 52.04 -16.58 29.20
CA SER A 167 53.47 -16.89 29.05
C SER A 167 53.94 -17.40 27.69
N GLU A 168 55.07 -16.97 27.13
CA GLU A 168 55.88 -15.74 27.13
C GLU A 168 57.04 -16.08 26.18
N ALA A 169 57.57 -15.08 25.46
CA ALA A 169 58.90 -15.06 24.83
C ALA A 169 59.17 -16.10 23.71
N SER A 170 59.87 -15.82 22.61
CA SER A 170 60.75 -14.73 22.18
C SER A 170 61.26 -15.10 20.78
N ALA A 171 61.69 -14.09 20.01
CA ALA A 171 62.84 -14.15 19.09
C ALA A 171 62.72 -15.10 17.89
N ASP A 172 63.39 -14.93 16.76
CA ASP A 172 64.13 -13.87 16.08
C ASP A 172 64.29 -14.43 14.64
N GLU A 173 64.96 -13.66 13.81
CA GLU A 173 65.26 -13.89 12.39
C GLU A 173 65.95 -15.22 12.04
N ASP A 174 66.03 -15.46 10.71
CA ASP A 174 66.90 -16.39 9.97
C ASP A 174 66.50 -17.88 9.90
N GLU A 175 66.01 -18.31 8.72
CA GLU A 175 66.83 -19.23 7.92
C GLU A 175 66.51 -19.15 6.41
N MET A 176 67.59 -18.86 5.68
CA MET A 176 67.76 -18.85 4.23
C MET A 176 68.19 -20.26 3.77
N ALA A 177 67.50 -20.87 2.80
CA ALA A 177 68.02 -21.94 1.92
C ALA A 177 67.01 -22.23 0.79
N ILE A 178 67.19 -21.78 -0.46
CA ILE A 178 68.05 -22.27 -1.58
C ILE A 178 67.48 -23.51 -2.31
N ALA A 179 67.60 -23.44 -3.66
CA ALA A 179 67.53 -24.47 -4.72
C ALA A 179 66.19 -24.54 -5.48
N GLU A 180 66.12 -24.50 -6.81
CA GLU A 180 67.06 -24.34 -7.94
C GLU A 180 66.22 -23.84 -9.13
#